data_AF-A0A367TG07-F1
#
_entry.id   AF-A0A367TG07-F1
#
_cell.length_a   1.000
_cell.length_b   1.000
_cell.length_c   1.000
_cell.angle_alpha   90.00
_cell.angle_beta   90.00
_cell.angle_gamma   90.00
#
_symmetry.space_group_name_H-M   'P 1'
#
loop_
_entity.id
_entity.type
_entity.pdbx_description
1 polymer ?
#
loop_
_entity_poly.entity_id
_entity_poly.type
_entity_poly.pdbx_seq_one_letter_code
_entity_poly.pdbx_strand_id
1 'polypeptide(L)'
;MALWRDLRPPQAAVTRDAALQTQWRRIMALRIPGEENPGARIDTQSFSPIAIPLSGAKLIAWRPQGSGGEMELTLSWSTVPALFSWLARCGMNPRSFSLGREAQTLRLRLLLEAEDER
;
A
#
# COMPACT_ATOMS: atom_id res chain seq x y z
N MET A 1 -15.86 -16.83 31.58
CA MET A 1 -17.00 -16.01 31.16
C MET A 1 -16.50 -14.61 30.80
N ALA A 2 -16.07 -14.39 29.55
CA ALA A 2 -15.62 -13.08 29.08
C ALA A 2 -16.67 -12.54 28.09
N LEU A 3 -17.40 -11.51 28.51
CA LEU A 3 -18.35 -10.77 27.69
C LEU A 3 -17.57 -10.01 26.59
N TRP A 4 -17.68 -10.49 25.35
CA TRP A 4 -17.40 -9.67 24.18
C TRP A 4 -18.58 -8.72 24.02
N ARG A 5 -18.44 -7.46 24.46
CA ARG A 5 -19.44 -6.44 24.15
C ARG A 5 -19.35 -6.14 22.67
N ASP A 6 -20.49 -6.21 21.98
CA ASP A 6 -20.68 -5.80 20.61
C ASP A 6 -19.98 -4.47 20.32
N LEU A 7 -18.84 -4.53 19.64
CA LEU A 7 -18.27 -3.40 18.93
C LEU A 7 -19.09 -3.22 17.65
N ARG A 8 -20.39 -2.89 17.81
CA ARG A 8 -21.15 -2.34 16.69
C ARG A 8 -20.50 -0.99 16.40
N PRO A 9 -19.82 -0.81 15.25
CA PRO A 9 -19.27 0.49 14.92
C PRO A 9 -20.40 1.52 14.99
N PRO A 10 -20.17 2.69 15.61
CA PRO A 10 -21.20 3.71 15.70
C PRO A 10 -21.73 3.97 14.29
N GLN A 11 -23.05 4.07 14.15
CA GLN A 11 -23.70 4.18 12.83
C GLN A 11 -23.10 5.32 11.98
N ALA A 12 -22.61 6.38 12.64
CA ALA A 12 -21.87 7.50 12.03
C ALA A 12 -20.51 7.10 11.41
N ALA A 13 -19.79 6.11 11.96
CA ALA A 13 -18.56 5.59 11.35
C ALA A 13 -18.87 4.73 10.12
N VAL A 14 -19.91 3.90 10.20
CA VAL A 14 -20.35 3.05 9.07
C VAL A 14 -20.85 3.91 7.89
N THR A 15 -21.60 4.97 8.15
CA THR A 15 -22.06 5.89 7.10
C THR A 15 -20.92 6.72 6.52
N ARG A 16 -19.92 7.10 7.32
CA ARG A 16 -18.69 7.75 6.84
C ARG A 16 -17.90 6.83 5.91
N ASP A 17 -17.81 5.55 6.24
CA ASP A 17 -17.16 4.54 5.39
C ASP A 17 -17.93 4.33 4.08
N ALA A 18 -19.26 4.25 4.12
CA ALA A 18 -20.08 4.08 2.92
C ALA A 18 -20.03 5.30 1.98
N ALA A 19 -20.07 6.51 2.54
CA ALA A 19 -19.93 7.76 1.78
C ALA A 19 -18.53 7.86 1.16
N LEU A 20 -17.49 7.54 1.93
CA LEU A 20 -16.11 7.50 1.47
C LEU A 20 -15.93 6.48 0.34
N GLN A 21 -16.48 5.28 0.47
CA GLN A 21 -16.46 4.27 -0.59
C GLN A 21 -17.17 4.75 -1.86
N THR A 22 -18.32 5.40 -1.73
CA THR A 22 -19.06 5.94 -2.89
C THR A 22 -18.28 7.04 -3.59
N GLN A 23 -17.66 7.93 -2.81
CA GLN A 23 -16.78 8.97 -3.32
C GLN A 23 -15.56 8.38 -4.03
N TRP A 24 -14.92 7.36 -3.45
CA TRP A 24 -13.82 6.63 -4.09
C TRP A 24 -14.23 6.02 -5.41
N ARG A 25 -15.39 5.36 -5.49
CA ARG A 25 -15.90 4.79 -6.76
C ARG A 25 -16.08 5.87 -7.83
N ARG A 26 -16.62 7.03 -7.45
CA ARG A 26 -16.77 8.17 -8.38
C ARG A 26 -15.42 8.69 -8.86
N ILE A 27 -14.44 8.85 -7.97
CA ILE A 27 -13.09 9.29 -8.34
C ILE A 27 -12.41 8.26 -9.24
N MET A 28 -12.52 6.97 -8.92
CA MET A 28 -11.97 5.88 -9.75
C MET A 28 -12.61 5.82 -11.13
N ALA A 29 -13.90 6.13 -11.28
CA ALA A 29 -14.55 6.21 -12.59
C ALA A 29 -14.00 7.35 -13.47
N LEU A 30 -13.35 8.36 -12.87
CA LEU A 30 -12.71 9.46 -13.58
C LEU A 30 -11.21 9.19 -13.85
N ARG A 31 -10.68 8.03 -13.43
CA ARG A 31 -9.29 7.68 -13.73
C ARG A 31 -9.13 7.61 -15.24
N ILE A 32 -8.21 8.39 -15.79
CA ILE A 32 -7.73 8.15 -17.14
C ILE A 32 -6.98 6.81 -17.06
N PRO A 33 -7.31 5.80 -17.88
CA PRO A 33 -6.45 4.65 -18.01
C PRO A 33 -5.12 5.15 -18.55
N GLY A 34 -4.14 5.36 -17.67
CA GLY A 34 -2.74 5.24 -18.07
C GLY A 34 -2.55 3.82 -18.61
N GLU A 35 -1.58 3.60 -19.48
CA GLU A 35 -1.31 2.31 -20.14
C GLU A 35 -1.12 1.16 -19.13
N GLU A 36 -2.22 0.68 -18.55
CA GLU A 36 -2.35 -0.65 -18.02
C GLU A 36 -2.43 -1.51 -19.26
N ASN A 37 -1.31 -2.15 -19.58
CA ASN A 37 -1.31 -3.32 -20.43
C ASN A 37 -1.40 -4.54 -19.50
N PRO A 38 -2.62 -4.98 -19.11
CA PRO A 38 -2.82 -6.08 -18.16
C PRO A 38 -2.33 -7.45 -18.68
N GLY A 39 -1.65 -7.50 -19.84
CA GLY A 39 -1.01 -8.69 -20.40
C GLY A 39 0.45 -8.49 -20.81
N ALA A 40 1.06 -7.32 -20.57
CA ALA A 40 2.51 -7.20 -20.71
C ALA A 40 3.13 -8.07 -19.61
N ARG A 41 3.85 -9.14 -19.99
CA ARG A 41 4.76 -9.82 -19.06
C ARG A 41 5.60 -8.72 -18.43
N ILE A 42 5.31 -8.44 -17.17
CA ILE A 42 6.19 -7.59 -16.38
C ILE A 42 7.44 -8.44 -16.28
N ASP A 43 8.54 -8.01 -16.89
CA ASP A 43 9.83 -8.56 -16.51
C ASP A 43 9.91 -8.38 -15.00
N THR A 44 9.73 -9.47 -14.23
CA THR A 44 9.57 -9.40 -12.79
C THR A 44 10.85 -8.81 -12.24
N GLN A 45 10.80 -7.52 -11.90
CA GLN A 45 11.94 -6.84 -11.36
C GLN A 45 12.22 -7.49 -10.01
N SER A 46 13.45 -7.95 -9.76
CA SER A 46 13.77 -8.52 -8.45
C SER A 46 13.54 -7.47 -7.37
N PHE A 47 12.72 -7.82 -6.37
CA PHE A 47 12.52 -6.96 -5.21
C PHE A 47 13.82 -6.84 -4.42
N SER A 48 14.21 -5.60 -4.10
CA SER A 48 15.27 -5.33 -3.13
C SER A 48 14.82 -4.18 -2.23
N PRO A 49 14.67 -4.41 -0.91
CA PRO A 49 14.18 -3.40 0.01
C PRO A 49 15.16 -2.22 0.18
N ILE A 50 16.45 -2.42 -0.12
CA ILE A 50 17.49 -1.39 -0.02
C ILE A 50 17.65 -0.62 -1.35
N ALA A 51 17.32 -1.24 -2.48
CA ALA A 51 17.47 -0.63 -3.80
C ALA A 51 16.14 -0.07 -4.34
N ILE A 52 15.52 0.82 -3.58
CA ILE A 52 14.25 1.47 -3.97
C ILE A 52 14.52 2.48 -5.11
N PRO A 53 13.97 2.30 -6.32
CA PRO A 53 14.28 3.12 -7.49
C PRO A 53 13.42 4.40 -7.55
N LEU A 54 13.09 5.00 -6.40
CA LEU A 54 12.18 6.14 -6.31
C LEU A 54 12.86 7.30 -5.60
N SER A 55 13.05 8.40 -6.33
CA SER A 55 13.59 9.63 -5.77
C SER A 55 12.73 10.12 -4.60
N GLY A 56 13.38 10.39 -3.46
CA GLY A 56 12.71 10.90 -2.27
C GLY A 56 12.07 9.83 -1.39
N ALA A 57 12.12 8.54 -1.74
CA ALA A 57 11.86 7.45 -0.81
C ALA A 57 13.16 7.06 -0.09
N LYS A 58 13.12 6.93 1.24
CA LYS A 58 14.24 6.46 2.05
C LYS A 58 13.78 5.33 2.95
N LEU A 59 14.48 4.20 2.88
CA LEU A 59 14.28 3.08 3.79
C LEU A 59 14.70 3.48 5.20
N ILE A 60 13.82 3.22 6.17
CA ILE A 60 14.09 3.38 7.61
C ILE A 60 14.42 2.01 8.20
N ALA A 61 13.60 1.01 7.89
CA ALA A 61 13.79 -0.35 8.40
C ALA A 61 13.21 -1.38 7.41
N TRP A 62 13.87 -2.54 7.38
CA TRP A 62 13.38 -3.75 6.74
C TRP A 62 13.52 -4.91 7.73
N ARG A 63 12.43 -5.62 7.98
CA ARG A 63 12.40 -6.83 8.83
C ARG A 63 11.85 -7.98 8.00
N PRO A 64 12.71 -8.83 7.42
CA PRO A 64 12.24 -9.95 6.61
C PRO A 64 11.45 -10.94 7.46
N GLN A 65 10.36 -11.48 6.91
CA GLN A 65 9.53 -12.52 7.50
C GLN A 65 8.93 -13.40 6.39
N GLY A 66 9.33 -14.67 6.34
CA GLY A 66 8.89 -15.59 5.28
C GLY A 66 9.29 -15.10 3.89
N SER A 67 8.34 -15.10 2.96
CA SER A 67 8.51 -14.60 1.58
C SER A 67 8.44 -13.07 1.46
N GLY A 68 8.25 -12.35 2.57
CA GLY A 68 8.15 -10.90 2.59
C GLY A 68 8.71 -10.30 3.87
N GLY A 69 7.96 -9.41 4.51
CA GLY A 69 8.39 -8.74 5.74
C GLY A 69 7.79 -7.37 5.98
N GLU A 70 8.14 -6.77 7.11
CA GLU A 70 7.77 -5.40 7.44
C GLU A 70 8.77 -4.41 6.84
N MET A 71 8.26 -3.41 6.12
CA MET A 71 9.05 -2.32 5.56
C MET A 71 8.59 -0.97 6.11
N GLU A 72 9.54 -0.13 6.50
CA GLU A 72 9.28 1.23 6.95
C GLU A 72 10.09 2.24 6.14
N LEU A 73 9.42 3.29 5.66
CA LEU A 73 9.96 4.26 4.72
C LEU A 73 9.60 5.70 5.14
N THR A 74 10.44 6.66 4.75
CA THR A 74 10.02 8.06 4.60
C THR A 74 9.88 8.41 3.12
N LEU A 75 8.81 9.11 2.74
CA LEU A 75 8.60 9.58 1.36
C LEU A 75 7.63 10.76 1.29
N SER A 76 7.57 11.43 0.15
CA SER A 76 6.55 12.46 -0.12
C SER A 76 5.21 11.82 -0.52
N TRP A 77 4.10 12.56 -0.36
CA TRP A 77 2.77 12.08 -0.80
C TRP A 77 2.72 11.74 -2.29
N SER A 78 3.36 12.54 -3.14
CA SER A 78 3.41 12.30 -4.59
C SER A 78 4.20 11.04 -4.97
N THR A 79 5.10 10.56 -4.10
CA THR A 79 5.86 9.32 -4.33
C THR A 79 5.05 8.05 -4.00
N VAL A 80 3.99 8.16 -3.20
CA VAL A 80 3.22 6.99 -2.71
C VAL A 80 2.66 6.14 -3.87
N PRO A 81 1.99 6.69 -4.91
CA PRO A 81 1.45 5.87 -5.99
C PRO A 81 2.55 5.09 -6.74
N ALA A 82 3.67 5.74 -7.04
CA ALA A 82 4.79 5.11 -7.75
C ALA A 82 5.42 3.95 -6.95
N LEU A 83 5.43 4.05 -5.61
CA LEU A 83 5.86 2.97 -4.73
C LEU A 83 4.99 1.72 -4.88
N PHE A 84 3.67 1.86 -4.87
CA PHE A 84 2.77 0.71 -5.04
C PHE A 84 2.90 0.10 -6.44
N SER A 85 3.06 0.91 -7.49
CA SER A 85 3.34 0.39 -8.84
C SER A 85 4.66 -0.37 -8.93
N TRP A 86 5.71 0.13 -8.26
CA TRP A 86 6.99 -0.58 -8.20
C TRP A 86 6.89 -1.90 -7.43
N LEU A 87 6.18 -1.93 -6.30
CA LEU A 87 5.95 -3.16 -5.52
C LEU A 87 5.22 -4.22 -6.35
N ALA A 88 4.15 -3.83 -7.06
CA ALA A 88 3.41 -4.72 -7.94
C ALA A 88 4.30 -5.28 -9.06
N ARG A 89 5.15 -4.45 -9.67
CA ARG A 89 6.12 -4.91 -10.68
C ARG A 89 7.16 -5.89 -10.13
N CYS A 90 7.46 -5.80 -8.84
CA CYS A 90 8.38 -6.72 -8.18
C CYS A 90 7.70 -8.00 -7.66
N GLY A 91 6.40 -8.20 -7.92
CA GLY A 91 5.64 -9.31 -7.37
C GLY A 91 5.47 -9.22 -5.85
N MET A 92 5.43 -8.03 -5.27
CA MET A 92 5.23 -7.82 -3.83
C MET A 92 3.85 -7.25 -3.54
N ASN A 93 3.07 -7.95 -2.70
CA ASN A 93 1.76 -7.55 -2.26
C ASN A 93 1.81 -6.88 -0.87
N PRO A 94 1.38 -5.61 -0.74
CA PRO A 94 1.21 -4.95 0.55
C PRO A 94 -0.09 -5.40 1.24
N ARG A 95 0.03 -6.40 2.11
CA ARG A 95 -1.08 -6.98 2.89
C ARG A 95 -1.75 -5.98 3.83
N SER A 96 -0.96 -5.06 4.38
CA SER A 96 -1.46 -3.93 5.15
C SER A 96 -0.48 -2.77 5.07
N PHE A 97 -0.99 -1.55 5.31
CA PHE A 97 -0.14 -0.38 5.39
C PHE A 97 -0.72 0.70 6.31
N SER A 98 0.15 1.58 6.78
CA SER A 98 -0.23 2.80 7.49
C SER A 98 0.61 3.98 7.03
N LEU A 99 -0.02 5.16 6.97
CA LEU A 99 0.62 6.42 6.61
C LEU A 99 0.47 7.40 7.77
N GLY A 100 1.60 7.85 8.32
CA GLY A 100 1.67 8.93 9.29
C GLY A 100 2.35 10.15 8.67
N ARG A 101 1.87 11.36 8.98
CA ARG A 101 2.58 12.58 8.60
C ARG A 101 3.77 12.79 9.55
N GLU A 102 4.95 13.04 8.99
CA GLU A 102 6.17 13.36 9.72
C GLU A 102 6.81 14.61 9.11
N ALA A 103 6.57 15.76 9.75
CA ALA A 103 6.90 17.10 9.24
C ALA A 103 6.37 17.33 7.80
N GLN A 104 7.27 17.37 6.82
CA GLN A 104 6.99 17.57 5.38
C GLN A 104 7.03 16.28 4.57
N THR A 105 7.16 15.14 5.25
CA THR A 105 7.19 13.80 4.65
C THR A 105 6.12 12.91 5.29
N LEU A 106 5.99 11.70 4.77
CA LEU A 106 5.15 10.65 5.29
C LEU A 106 6.04 9.52 5.78
N ARG A 107 5.71 8.99 6.95
CA ARG A 107 6.18 7.70 7.41
C ARG A 107 5.19 6.63 6.95
N LEU A 108 5.66 5.73 6.11
CA LEU A 108 4.89 4.61 5.59
C LEU A 108 5.40 3.32 6.24
N ARG A 109 4.49 2.53 6.81
CA ARG A 109 4.75 1.15 7.23
C ARG A 109 3.94 0.21 6.37
N LEU A 110 4.56 -0.86 5.89
CA LEU A 110 3.99 -1.86 5.01
C LEU A 110 4.28 -3.25 5.58
N LEU A 111 3.29 -4.13 5.58
CA LEU A 111 3.51 -5.57 5.65
C LEU A 111 3.47 -6.11 4.23
N LEU A 112 4.60 -6.60 3.73
CA LEU A 112 4.76 -7.14 2.40
C LEU A 112 4.77 -8.66 2.42
N GLU A 113 4.24 -9.25 1.36
CA GLU A 113 4.29 -10.68 1.08
C GLU A 113 4.57 -10.85 -0.42
N ALA A 114 5.45 -11.77 -0.80
CA ALA A 114 5.60 -12.09 -2.22
C ALA A 114 4.29 -12.67 -2.76
N GLU A 115 3.94 -12.31 -3.98
CA GLU A 115 2.83 -12.93 -4.70
C GLU A 115 3.19 -14.39 -4.98
N ASP A 116 2.29 -15.31 -4.61
CA ASP A 116 2.49 -16.74 -4.80
C ASP A 116 2.40 -17.04 -6.30
N GLU A 117 3.46 -17.63 -6.88
CA GLU A 117 3.44 -18.15 -8.24
C GLU A 117 2.53 -19.40 -8.25
N ARG A 118 1.23 -19.20 -8.39
CA ARG A 118 0.27 -20.30 -8.62
C ARG A 118 0.35 -20.85 -10.04
#